data_AF-A0A356WTK3-F1
#
_entry.id   AF-A0A356WTK3-F1
#
_cell.length_a   1.000
_cell.length_b   1.000
_cell.length_c   1.000
_cell.angle_alpha   90.00
_cell.angle_beta   90.00
_cell.angle_gamma   90.00
#
_symmetry.space_group_name_H-M   'P 1'
#
loop_
_entity.id
_entity.type
_entity.pdbx_description
1 polymer ?
#
loop_
_entity_poly.entity_id
_entity_poly.type
_entity_poly.pdbx_seq_one_letter_code
_entity_poly.pdbx_strand_id
1 'polypeptide(L)'
;MNGIITILKRFLPPYKKYVVLSFLFNLLTALLNVFSLATIIPILQVLFKVNDKVFEFIPWETKGVSLIDIVLNNGNWYMARLIETHGGSTTLLFLAIALIVMTLFKTGTAYFGSYFTIPIRTGVVKDIRNKINDKILVLPIGFFSEERKGDILARISGDVNEVENSVMSSLDMLFKNP
;
A
#
# COMPACT_ATOMS: atom_id res chain seq x y z
N MET A 1 -17.69 -0.16 14.33
CA MET A 1 -16.60 0.68 13.79
C MET A 1 -15.98 1.64 14.82
N ASN A 2 -16.77 2.35 15.64
CA ASN A 2 -16.24 3.38 16.57
C ASN A 2 -15.26 2.85 17.65
N GLY A 3 -15.45 1.61 18.14
CA GLY A 3 -14.53 0.99 19.11
C GLY A 3 -13.14 0.70 18.56
N ILE A 4 -13.06 0.23 17.30
CA ILE A 4 -11.80 -0.09 16.62
C ILE A 4 -10.96 1.17 16.42
N ILE A 5 -11.59 2.26 15.96
CA ILE A 5 -10.95 3.58 15.78
C ILE A 5 -10.42 4.14 17.12
N THR A 6 -11.13 3.87 18.22
CA THR A 6 -10.72 4.33 19.57
C THR A 6 -9.51 3.55 20.09
N ILE A 7 -9.46 2.24 19.87
CA ILE A 7 -8.31 1.40 20.19
C ILE A 7 -7.11 1.81 19.34
N LEU A 8 -7.30 1.97 18.03
CA LEU A 8 -6.29 2.45 17.09
C LEU A 8 -5.69 3.80 17.50
N LYS A 9 -6.52 4.79 17.86
CA LYS A 9 -6.05 6.10 18.37
C LYS A 9 -5.22 6.00 19.65
N ARG A 10 -5.36 4.93 20.44
CA ARG A 10 -4.61 4.71 21.68
C ARG A 10 -3.27 3.99 21.48
N PHE A 11 -3.13 3.19 20.43
CA PHE A 11 -1.94 2.34 20.18
C PHE A 11 -1.09 2.76 18.96
N LEU A 12 -1.67 3.47 17.97
CA LEU A 12 -0.93 4.04 16.85
C LEU A 12 -0.11 5.32 17.13
N PRO A 13 -0.32 6.14 18.20
CA PRO A 13 0.42 7.36 18.41
C PRO A 13 1.96 7.27 18.37
N PRO A 14 2.60 6.25 18.98
CA PRO A 14 4.06 6.09 18.86
C PRO A 14 4.53 5.71 17.45
N TYR A 15 3.65 5.15 16.61
CA TYR A 15 3.98 4.65 15.27
C TYR A 15 3.48 5.54 14.12
N LYS A 16 2.99 6.77 14.39
CA LYS A 16 2.40 7.67 13.37
C LYS A 16 3.28 7.87 12.13
N LYS A 17 4.61 8.00 12.30
CA LYS A 17 5.55 8.17 11.17
C LYS A 17 5.55 6.94 10.25
N TYR A 18 5.59 5.74 10.84
CA TYR A 18 5.57 4.48 10.10
C TYR A 18 4.25 4.26 9.38
N VAL A 19 3.14 4.65 10.00
CA VAL A 19 1.80 4.58 9.40
C VAL A 19 1.71 5.45 8.15
N VAL A 20 2.15 6.71 8.26
CA VAL A 20 2.14 7.65 7.12
C VAL A 20 3.07 7.16 6.01
N LEU A 21 4.28 6.69 6.34
CA LEU A 21 5.22 6.15 5.36
C LEU A 21 4.67 4.89 4.68
N SER A 22 4.14 3.93 5.45
CA SER A 22 3.53 2.72 4.90
C SER A 22 2.38 3.06 3.95
N PHE A 23 1.48 3.97 4.36
CA PHE A 23 0.39 4.43 3.50
C PHE A 23 0.90 5.08 2.21
N LEU A 24 1.88 5.98 2.31
CA LEU A 24 2.48 6.65 1.16
C LEU A 24 3.09 5.64 0.16
N PHE A 25 3.88 4.68 0.65
CA PHE A 25 4.52 3.67 -0.21
C PHE A 25 3.52 2.69 -0.81
N ASN A 26 2.46 2.31 -0.08
CA ASN A 26 1.40 1.47 -0.62
C ASN A 26 0.57 2.21 -1.69
N LEU A 27 0.26 3.49 -1.46
CA LEU A 27 -0.41 4.33 -2.47
C LEU A 27 0.45 4.49 -3.72
N LEU A 28 1.75 4.76 -3.56
CA LEU A 28 2.69 4.84 -4.67
C LEU A 28 2.79 3.52 -5.43
N THR A 29 2.79 2.38 -4.73
CA THR A 29 2.77 1.05 -5.34
C THR A 29 1.50 0.82 -6.16
N ALA A 30 0.34 1.23 -5.66
CA ALA A 30 -0.93 1.13 -6.38
C ALA A 30 -0.91 1.98 -7.66
N LEU A 31 -0.41 3.22 -7.59
CA LEU A 31 -0.23 4.07 -8.77
C LEU A 31 0.71 3.44 -9.79
N LEU A 32 1.90 2.99 -9.36
CA LEU A 32 2.88 2.34 -10.24
C LEU A 32 2.35 1.04 -10.85
N ASN A 33 1.46 0.33 -10.16
CA ASN A 33 0.77 -0.82 -10.72
C ASN A 33 -0.13 -0.45 -11.90
N VAL A 34 -0.92 0.61 -11.77
CA VAL A 34 -1.78 1.11 -12.86
C VAL A 34 -0.92 1.56 -14.06
N PHE A 35 0.16 2.31 -13.82
CA PHE A 35 1.08 2.72 -14.89
C PHE A 35 1.77 1.54 -15.58
N SER A 36 2.18 0.52 -14.81
CA SER A 36 2.78 -0.70 -15.37
C SER A 36 1.83 -1.43 -16.31
N LEU A 37 0.53 -1.53 -15.95
CA LEU A 37 -0.50 -2.09 -16.82
C LEU A 37 -0.79 -1.19 -18.03
N ALA A 38 -0.88 0.13 -17.82
CA ALA A 38 -1.11 1.09 -18.91
C ALA A 38 -0.01 1.04 -19.97
N THR A 39 1.24 0.75 -19.58
CA THR A 39 2.39 0.60 -20.49
C THR A 39 2.27 -0.59 -21.45
N ILE A 40 1.42 -1.58 -21.14
CA ILE A 40 1.16 -2.71 -22.04
C ILE A 40 0.42 -2.24 -23.29
N ILE A 41 -0.48 -1.26 -23.17
CA ILE A 41 -1.28 -0.73 -24.28
C ILE A 41 -0.39 -0.24 -25.44
N PRO A 42 0.56 0.69 -25.25
CA PRO A 42 1.43 1.14 -26.34
C PRO A 42 2.31 0.02 -26.88
N ILE A 43 2.77 -0.94 -26.06
CA ILE A 43 3.53 -2.10 -26.55
C ILE A 43 2.70 -2.89 -27.57
N LEU A 44 1.44 -3.19 -27.25
CA LEU A 44 0.54 -3.91 -28.16
C LEU A 44 0.24 -3.09 -29.41
N GLN A 45 0.05 -1.77 -29.28
CA GLN A 45 -0.19 -0.89 -30.42
C GLN A 45 0.98 -0.90 -31.41
N VAL A 46 2.22 -0.87 -30.92
CA VAL A 46 3.40 -0.95 -31.79
C VAL A 46 3.56 -2.35 -32.39
N LEU A 47 3.32 -3.40 -31.60
CA LEU A 47 3.48 -4.80 -32.04
C LEU A 47 2.48 -5.19 -33.14
N PHE A 48 1.21 -4.80 -32.98
CA PHE A 48 0.15 -5.10 -33.94
C PHE A 48 -0.07 -3.99 -34.98
N LYS A 49 0.69 -2.89 -34.91
CA LYS A 49 0.58 -1.73 -35.81
C LYS A 49 -0.86 -1.17 -35.89
N VAL A 50 -1.54 -1.06 -34.75
CA VAL A 50 -2.98 -0.71 -34.67
C VAL A 50 -3.22 0.82 -34.72
N ASN A 51 -2.20 1.63 -34.99
CA ASN A 51 -2.31 3.09 -34.94
C ASN A 51 -2.44 3.70 -36.35
N ASP A 52 -3.69 3.85 -36.80
CA ASP A 52 -4.07 4.72 -37.94
C ASP A 52 -4.36 6.17 -37.49
N LYS A 53 -4.25 6.45 -36.19
CA LYS A 53 -4.52 7.78 -35.62
C LYS A 53 -3.27 8.64 -35.64
N VAL A 54 -3.36 9.77 -36.33
CA VAL A 54 -2.38 10.87 -36.23
C VAL A 54 -2.67 11.60 -34.92
N PHE A 55 -1.74 11.53 -33.98
CA PHE A 55 -1.78 12.33 -32.77
C PHE A 55 -1.06 13.66 -33.03
N GLU A 56 -1.55 14.75 -32.45
CA GLU A 56 -0.90 16.07 -32.47
C GLU A 56 -0.58 16.50 -31.05
N PHE A 57 0.52 17.23 -30.85
CA PHE A 57 0.90 17.72 -29.52
C PHE A 57 -0.09 18.77 -29.03
N ILE A 58 -0.70 18.55 -27.87
CA ILE A 58 -1.60 19.50 -27.22
C ILE A 58 -0.83 20.27 -26.14
N PRO A 59 -0.75 21.61 -26.20
CA PRO A 59 -0.13 22.41 -25.14
C PRO A 59 -0.76 22.16 -23.78
N TRP A 60 0.07 22.09 -22.73
CA TRP A 60 -0.37 21.77 -21.36
C TRP A 60 -1.34 22.80 -20.76
N GLU A 61 -1.34 24.03 -21.24
CA GLU A 61 -2.21 25.12 -20.77
C GLU A 61 -3.52 25.25 -21.56
N THR A 62 -3.82 24.32 -22.46
CA THR A 62 -5.02 24.36 -23.31
C THR A 62 -6.28 24.33 -22.43
N LYS A 63 -7.01 25.46 -22.39
CA LYS A 63 -8.26 25.58 -21.63
C LYS A 63 -9.38 24.82 -22.34
N GLY A 64 -10.14 24.02 -21.58
CA GLY A 64 -11.31 23.27 -22.09
C GLY A 64 -11.07 21.79 -22.35
N VAL A 65 -9.85 21.28 -22.15
CA VAL A 65 -9.51 19.86 -22.26
C VAL A 65 -9.13 19.32 -20.87
N SER A 66 -9.56 18.10 -20.53
CA SER A 66 -9.18 17.46 -19.27
C SER A 66 -7.68 17.18 -19.23
N LEU A 67 -7.06 17.35 -18.05
CA LEU A 67 -5.65 17.02 -17.84
C LEU A 67 -5.34 15.57 -18.21
N ILE A 68 -6.28 14.65 -17.95
CA ILE A 68 -6.12 13.23 -18.29
C ILE A 68 -6.04 13.04 -19.81
N ASP A 69 -6.88 13.75 -20.57
CA ASP A 69 -6.91 13.65 -22.03
C ASP A 69 -5.65 14.25 -22.64
N ILE A 70 -5.15 15.37 -22.10
CA ILE A 70 -3.87 15.98 -22.53
C ILE A 70 -2.71 15.00 -22.28
N VAL A 71 -2.64 14.37 -21.10
CA VAL A 71 -1.59 13.41 -20.76
C VAL A 71 -1.63 12.19 -21.67
N LEU A 72 -2.81 11.60 -21.89
CA LEU A 72 -2.97 10.43 -22.74
C LEU A 72 -2.62 10.74 -24.20
N ASN A 73 -3.11 11.87 -24.73
CA ASN A 73 -2.82 12.29 -26.10
C ASN A 73 -1.32 12.56 -26.29
N ASN A 74 -0.71 13.35 -25.41
CA ASN A 74 0.71 13.68 -25.52
C ASN A 74 1.61 12.46 -25.32
N GLY A 75 1.20 11.50 -24.47
CA GLY A 75 1.86 10.21 -24.35
C GLY A 75 1.85 9.42 -25.66
N ASN A 76 0.68 9.30 -26.30
CA ASN A 76 0.56 8.63 -27.60
C ASN A 76 1.31 9.37 -28.72
N TRP A 77 1.29 10.70 -28.71
CA TRP A 77 2.07 11.53 -29.63
C TRP A 77 3.57 11.26 -29.51
N TYR A 78 4.09 11.22 -28.28
CA TYR A 78 5.50 10.91 -28.03
C TYR A 78 5.86 9.51 -28.52
N MET A 79 4.97 8.52 -28.34
CA MET A 79 5.14 7.18 -28.88
C MET A 79 5.16 7.15 -30.41
N ALA A 80 4.22 7.84 -31.07
CA ALA A 80 4.17 7.95 -32.52
C ALA A 80 5.47 8.56 -33.08
N ARG A 81 5.99 9.60 -32.40
CA ARG A 81 7.25 10.25 -32.76
C ARG A 81 8.46 9.31 -32.59
N LEU A 82 8.49 8.49 -31.54
CA LEU A 82 9.55 7.48 -31.36
C LEU A 82 9.54 6.44 -32.47
N ILE A 83 8.37 5.97 -32.89
CA ILE A 83 8.22 5.00 -33.98
C ILE A 83 8.69 5.60 -35.31
N GLU A 84 8.32 6.85 -35.59
CA GLU A 84 8.71 7.56 -36.82
C GLU A 84 10.23 7.77 -36.89
N THR A 85 10.86 8.14 -35.78
CA THR A 85 12.29 8.52 -35.75
C THR A 85 13.25 7.34 -35.59
N HIS A 86 12.89 6.33 -34.79
CA HIS A 86 13.78 5.22 -34.45
C HIS A 86 13.28 3.86 -34.98
N GLY A 87 12.03 3.77 -35.45
CA GLY A 87 11.38 2.54 -35.88
C GLY A 87 10.64 1.80 -34.76
N GLY A 88 9.75 0.87 -35.13
CA GLY A 88 8.93 0.12 -34.17
C GLY A 88 9.73 -0.83 -33.26
N SER A 89 10.79 -1.45 -33.78
CA SER A 89 11.61 -2.43 -33.03
C SER A 89 12.38 -1.79 -31.88
N THR A 90 13.06 -0.67 -32.14
CA THR A 90 13.80 0.09 -31.12
C THR A 90 12.83 0.71 -30.11
N THR A 91 11.67 1.20 -30.55
CA THR A 91 10.61 1.70 -29.65
C THR A 91 10.13 0.60 -28.70
N LEU A 92 9.93 -0.62 -29.19
CA LEU A 92 9.60 -1.79 -28.36
C LEU A 92 10.67 -2.07 -27.31
N LEU A 93 11.95 -1.99 -27.69
CA LEU A 93 13.07 -2.19 -26.76
C LEU A 93 13.08 -1.12 -25.66
N PHE A 94 12.90 0.16 -26.01
CA PHE A 94 12.80 1.24 -25.02
C PHE A 94 11.63 1.05 -24.07
N LEU A 95 10.45 0.68 -24.59
CA LEU A 95 9.27 0.38 -23.77
C LEU A 95 9.50 -0.82 -22.85
N ALA A 96 10.15 -1.87 -23.33
CA ALA A 96 10.48 -3.04 -22.51
C ALA A 96 11.45 -2.68 -21.37
N ILE A 97 12.50 -1.90 -21.65
CA ILE A 97 13.44 -1.42 -20.62
C ILE A 97 12.71 -0.53 -19.62
N ALA A 98 11.88 0.40 -20.08
CA ALA A 98 11.08 1.26 -19.22
C ALA A 98 10.14 0.45 -18.32
N LEU A 99 9.50 -0.60 -18.85
CA LEU A 99 8.64 -1.49 -18.08
C LEU A 99 9.41 -2.29 -17.03
N ILE A 100 10.62 -2.76 -17.34
CA ILE A 100 11.49 -3.43 -16.36
C ILE A 100 11.85 -2.47 -15.22
N VAL A 101 12.30 -1.26 -15.55
CA VAL A 101 12.64 -0.24 -14.55
C VAL A 101 11.42 0.11 -13.69
N MET A 102 10.26 0.35 -14.31
CA MET A 102 9.02 0.66 -13.60
C MET A 102 8.57 -0.49 -12.69
N THR A 103 8.74 -1.74 -13.14
CA THR A 103 8.42 -2.94 -12.34
C THR A 103 9.35 -3.09 -11.15
N LEU A 104 10.64 -2.79 -11.33
CA LEU A 104 11.61 -2.76 -10.22
C LEU A 104 11.22 -1.68 -9.20
N PHE A 105 10.87 -0.48 -9.66
CA PHE A 105 10.41 0.59 -8.77
C PHE A 105 9.13 0.19 -8.02
N LYS A 106 8.13 -0.34 -8.72
CA LYS A 106 6.89 -0.88 -8.12
C LYS A 106 7.19 -1.92 -7.04
N THR A 107 8.11 -2.84 -7.32
CA THR A 107 8.49 -3.90 -6.38
C THR A 107 9.22 -3.30 -5.17
N GLY A 108 10.11 -2.34 -5.39
CA GLY A 108 10.79 -1.60 -4.32
C GLY A 108 9.82 -0.85 -3.42
N THR A 109 8.86 -0.12 -3.99
CA THR A 109 7.86 0.61 -3.19
C THR A 109 6.96 -0.35 -2.42
N ALA A 110 6.60 -1.49 -3.01
CA ALA A 110 5.82 -2.53 -2.32
C ALA A 110 6.59 -3.11 -1.13
N TYR A 111 7.89 -3.35 -1.32
CA TYR A 111 8.78 -3.80 -0.27
C TYR A 111 8.89 -2.77 0.86
N PHE A 112 9.10 -1.50 0.55
CA PHE A 112 9.16 -0.43 1.55
C PHE A 112 7.82 -0.26 2.29
N GLY A 113 6.68 -0.32 1.59
CA GLY A 113 5.36 -0.30 2.22
C GLY A 113 5.18 -1.44 3.22
N SER A 114 5.65 -2.64 2.87
CA SER A 114 5.65 -3.79 3.78
C SER A 114 6.62 -3.62 4.94
N TYR A 115 7.83 -3.12 4.69
CA TYR A 115 8.86 -2.87 5.69
C TYR A 115 8.38 -1.90 6.78
N PHE A 116 7.74 -0.80 6.41
CA PHE A 116 7.21 0.16 7.38
C PHE A 116 5.96 -0.34 8.13
N THR A 117 5.28 -1.37 7.63
CA THR A 117 4.15 -2.01 8.32
C THR A 117 4.60 -2.93 9.46
N ILE A 118 5.75 -3.59 9.33
CA ILE A 118 6.28 -4.52 10.35
C ILE A 118 6.43 -3.88 11.75
N PRO A 119 7.10 -2.72 11.94
CA PRO A 119 7.25 -2.13 13.26
C PRO A 119 5.91 -1.66 13.87
N ILE A 120 4.92 -1.34 13.04
CA ILE A 120 3.57 -1.02 13.51
C ILE A 120 2.94 -2.29 14.11
N ARG A 121 2.99 -3.40 13.37
CA ARG A 121 2.44 -4.69 13.78
C ARG A 121 3.10 -5.21 15.06
N THR A 122 4.41 -5.36 15.06
CA THR A 122 5.14 -5.91 16.21
C THR A 122 5.14 -4.96 17.40
N GLY A 123 5.19 -3.65 17.14
CA GLY A 123 5.12 -2.61 18.14
C GLY A 123 3.79 -2.56 18.89
N VAL A 124 2.68 -2.57 18.16
CA VAL A 124 1.34 -2.56 18.76
C VAL A 124 1.10 -3.81 19.60
N VAL A 125 1.52 -4.99 19.11
CA VAL A 125 1.44 -6.24 19.88
C VAL A 125 2.24 -6.15 21.18
N LYS A 126 3.48 -5.64 21.10
CA LYS A 126 4.33 -5.43 22.28
C LYS A 126 3.65 -4.50 23.30
N ASP A 127 3.07 -3.40 22.84
CA ASP A 127 2.39 -2.43 23.72
C ASP A 127 1.15 -3.00 24.39
N ILE A 128 0.38 -3.84 23.68
CA ILE A 128 -0.78 -4.55 24.25
C ILE A 128 -0.31 -5.53 25.33
N ARG A 129 0.70 -6.36 25.03
CA ARG A 129 1.25 -7.34 25.98
C ARG A 129 1.78 -6.66 27.25
N ASN A 130 2.53 -5.56 27.10
CA ASN A 130 3.04 -4.81 28.24
C ASN A 130 1.91 -4.27 29.12
N LYS A 131 0.90 -3.61 28.53
CA LYS A 131 -0.23 -3.05 29.31
C LYS A 131 -1.04 -4.12 30.04
N ILE A 132 -1.21 -5.29 29.42
CA ILE A 132 -1.93 -6.42 30.01
C ILE A 132 -1.11 -7.01 31.16
N ASN A 133 0.18 -7.23 30.94
CA ASN A 133 1.07 -7.74 31.99
C ASN A 133 1.14 -6.79 33.20
N ASP A 134 1.31 -5.48 32.96
CA ASP A 134 1.31 -4.47 34.02
C ASP A 134 -0.01 -4.48 34.81
N LYS A 135 -1.14 -4.70 34.13
CA LYS A 135 -2.45 -4.79 34.80
C LYS A 135 -2.58 -6.04 35.65
N ILE A 136 -2.09 -7.19 35.16
CA ILE A 136 -2.12 -8.47 35.89
C ILE A 136 -1.29 -8.37 37.17
N LEU A 137 -0.12 -7.75 37.11
CA LEU A 137 0.79 -7.61 38.26
C LEU A 137 0.25 -6.71 39.39
N VAL A 138 -0.67 -5.80 39.09
CA VAL A 138 -1.25 -4.85 40.06
C VAL A 138 -2.54 -5.39 40.70
N LEU A 139 -3.05 -6.55 40.27
CA LEU A 139 -4.28 -7.11 40.82
C LEU A 139 -4.08 -7.60 42.27
N PRO A 140 -5.07 -7.36 43.17
CA PRO A 140 -4.97 -7.78 44.56
C PRO A 140 -4.99 -9.31 44.69
N ILE A 141 -4.31 -9.83 45.71
CA ILE A 141 -4.22 -11.29 45.97
C ILE A 141 -5.61 -11.95 46.09
N GLY A 142 -6.63 -11.23 46.58
CA GLY A 142 -8.03 -11.71 46.64
C GLY A 142 -8.62 -12.06 45.28
N PHE A 143 -8.24 -11.35 44.21
CA PHE A 143 -8.65 -11.66 42.84
C PHE A 143 -8.16 -13.04 42.38
N PHE A 144 -6.98 -13.45 42.85
CA PHE A 144 -6.38 -14.76 42.55
C PHE A 144 -6.87 -15.88 43.47
N SER A 145 -7.64 -15.55 44.51
CA SER A 145 -8.11 -16.49 45.52
C SER A 145 -9.59 -16.83 45.39
N GLU A 146 -10.43 -15.94 44.84
CA GLU A 146 -11.88 -16.17 44.66
C GLU A 146 -12.24 -16.95 43.39
N GLU A 147 -11.44 -16.82 42.33
CA GLU A 147 -11.67 -17.51 41.06
C GLU A 147 -10.87 -18.82 40.98
N ARG A 148 -11.39 -19.83 40.29
CA ARG A 148 -10.64 -21.07 40.03
C ARG A 148 -9.37 -20.69 39.26
N LYS A 149 -8.19 -21.09 39.75
CA LYS A 149 -6.89 -20.79 39.11
C LYS A 149 -6.88 -21.06 37.60
N GLY A 150 -7.64 -22.07 37.14
CA GLY A 150 -7.82 -22.38 35.72
C GLY A 150 -8.61 -21.34 34.90
N ASP A 151 -9.64 -20.71 35.47
CA ASP A 151 -10.42 -19.67 34.78
C ASP A 151 -9.63 -18.37 34.62
N ILE A 152 -8.81 -18.02 35.61
CA ILE A 152 -7.89 -16.87 35.51
C ILE A 152 -6.86 -17.12 34.40
N LEU A 153 -6.25 -18.30 34.35
CA LEU A 153 -5.30 -18.66 33.30
C LEU A 153 -5.96 -18.68 31.91
N ALA A 154 -7.20 -19.17 31.82
CA ALA A 154 -7.96 -19.18 30.58
C ALA A 154 -8.27 -17.76 30.08
N ARG A 155 -8.68 -16.82 30.94
CA ARG A 155 -8.93 -15.43 30.54
C ARG A 155 -7.63 -14.68 30.19
N ILE A 156 -6.56 -14.89 30.97
CA ILE A 156 -5.26 -14.23 30.72
C ILE A 156 -4.61 -14.73 29.43
N SER A 157 -4.75 -16.01 29.09
CA SER A 157 -4.13 -16.55 27.87
C SER A 157 -5.07 -16.44 26.67
N GLY A 158 -6.34 -16.79 26.84
CA GLY A 158 -7.35 -16.82 25.79
C GLY A 158 -7.81 -15.42 25.39
N ASP A 159 -8.40 -14.66 26.32
CA ASP A 159 -9.01 -13.36 25.98
C ASP A 159 -7.96 -12.35 25.52
N VAL A 160 -6.76 -12.40 26.11
CA VAL A 160 -5.63 -11.53 25.71
C VAL A 160 -5.18 -11.83 24.29
N ASN A 161 -5.06 -13.11 23.94
CA ASN A 161 -4.67 -13.52 22.60
C ASN A 161 -5.78 -13.20 21.58
N GLU A 162 -7.05 -13.31 21.98
CA GLU A 162 -8.19 -12.91 21.15
C GLU A 162 -8.19 -11.39 20.91
N VAL A 163 -7.92 -10.58 21.94
CA VAL A 163 -7.77 -9.13 21.80
C VAL A 163 -6.58 -8.78 20.92
N GLU A 164 -5.44 -9.46 21.06
CA GLU A 164 -4.26 -9.30 20.20
C GLU A 164 -4.63 -9.57 18.74
N ASN A 165 -5.26 -10.72 18.47
CA ASN A 165 -5.68 -11.12 17.13
C ASN A 165 -6.74 -10.18 16.54
N SER A 166 -7.68 -9.70 17.35
CA SER A 166 -8.73 -8.77 16.92
C SER A 166 -8.15 -7.41 16.52
N VAL A 167 -7.19 -6.88 17.30
CA VAL A 167 -6.48 -5.64 16.96
C VAL A 167 -5.61 -5.83 15.71
N MET A 168 -4.96 -6.99 15.59
CA MET A 168 -4.14 -7.29 14.42
C MET A 168 -4.95 -7.41 13.14
N SER A 169 -6.08 -8.12 13.17
CA SER A 169 -7.02 -8.23 12.05
C SER A 169 -7.54 -6.86 11.61
N SER A 170 -7.85 -5.99 12.59
CA SER A 170 -8.30 -4.62 12.31
C SER A 170 -7.23 -3.75 11.64
N LEU A 171 -5.96 -3.89 12.06
CA LEU A 171 -4.82 -3.22 11.42
C LEU A 171 -4.60 -3.75 10.00
N ASP A 172 -4.61 -5.07 9.81
CA ASP A 172 -4.43 -5.69 8.50
C ASP A 172 -5.52 -5.23 7.52
N MET A 173 -6.78 -5.11 7.96
CA MET A 173 -7.87 -4.59 7.13
C MET A 173 -7.61 -3.16 6.63
N LEU A 174 -7.11 -2.27 7.48
CA LEU A 174 -6.78 -0.89 7.11
C LEU A 174 -5.60 -0.75 6.15
N PHE A 175 -4.62 -1.65 6.23
CA PHE A 175 -3.42 -1.58 5.39
C PHE A 175 -3.55 -2.35 4.07
N LYS A 176 -4.31 -3.45 4.03
CA LYS A 176 -4.54 -4.22 2.80
C LYS A 176 -5.64 -3.63 1.91
N ASN A 177 -6.67 -3.05 2.52
CA ASN A 177 -7.75 -2.36 1.82
C ASN A 177 -7.73 -0.88 2.25
N PRO A 178 -6.88 -0.04 1.64
CA PRO A 178 -6.94 1.40 1.86
C PRO A 178 -8.33 1.97 1.50
#